data_AF-A0A895XY97-F1
#
_entry.id   AF-A0A895XY97-F1
#
_cell.length_a   1.000
_cell.length_b   1.000
_cell.length_c   1.000
_cell.angle_alpha   90.00
_cell.angle_beta   90.00
_cell.angle_gamma   90.00
#
_symmetry.space_group_name_H-M   'P 1'
#
loop_
_entity.id
_entity.type
_entity.pdbx_description
1 polymer ?
#
loop_
_entity_poly.entity_id
_entity_poly.type
_entity_poly.pdbx_seq_one_letter_code
_entity_poly.pdbx_strand_id
1 'polypeptide(L)'
;MNDSATSTAHDQRTCRFPGCDQPPATANSQGRPPAYCENPDHTALKAHRARVRAESGNDPAAEAEVARSPVTTAVRTAETATGRAEALVAALKETVEQITEQRALATDVEAAAAQVEAAEAEAAEAKAHASAEVSRANTAQRNAETAREQAEAEAADMAEELETVTTQFEEARAEVGTLTAALEAETQRADSIDADREAIRAEVETYANERDAARADADRAQATATDLSVENDRLKEELSQANVARERAETANEALTARAEAAEERVATAEAECDQAVHAQHDVQRQLDRAEAAAAAADEHFQARLAEADQLRRFMEITHKEVLAEGDRLRDRIRKQETEITKTAVKASEYRKAADNMWAKLGTALSMLSKEQREEVEATKGRWEQ
;
A
#
# COMPACT_ATOMS: atom_id res chain seq x y z
N MET A 1 -13.19 -20.22 99.08
CA MET A 1 -11.90 -20.49 99.75
C MET A 1 -11.71 -19.32 100.72
N ASN A 2 -12.42 -19.27 101.85
CA ASN A 2 -12.23 -20.05 103.09
C ASN A 2 -10.75 -20.38 103.36
N ASP A 3 -10.19 -19.68 104.35
CA ASP A 3 -9.59 -20.22 105.59
C ASP A 3 -9.08 -19.01 106.41
N SER A 4 -9.74 -18.54 107.47
CA SER A 4 -9.84 -19.10 108.82
C SER A 4 -8.49 -19.54 109.41
N ALA A 5 -7.85 -18.65 110.17
CA ALA A 5 -6.85 -19.00 111.16
C ALA A 5 -7.13 -18.24 112.48
N THR A 6 -7.82 -18.94 113.37
CA THR A 6 -8.04 -18.61 114.79
C THR A 6 -6.89 -19.23 115.59
N SER A 7 -6.25 -18.49 116.50
CA SER A 7 -5.59 -19.10 117.66
C SER A 7 -5.46 -18.09 118.80
N THR A 8 -6.41 -18.17 119.71
CA THR A 8 -6.58 -17.47 120.98
C THR A 8 -5.59 -17.95 122.05
N ALA A 9 -4.80 -17.03 122.61
CA ALA A 9 -4.04 -17.26 123.83
C ALA A 9 -4.94 -17.09 125.06
N HIS A 10 -5.23 -18.17 125.79
CA HIS A 10 -5.96 -18.13 127.05
C HIS A 10 -5.02 -17.85 128.22
N ASP A 11 -5.22 -16.68 128.83
CA ASP A 11 -4.58 -16.17 130.04
C ASP A 11 -5.15 -16.89 131.29
N GLN A 12 -4.29 -17.54 132.07
CA GLN A 12 -4.61 -18.36 133.26
C GLN A 12 -4.99 -17.49 134.47
N ARG A 13 -6.07 -16.72 134.38
CA ARG A 13 -6.60 -15.98 135.53
C ARG A 13 -7.44 -16.91 136.40
N THR A 14 -7.33 -16.82 137.72
CA THR A 14 -8.22 -17.48 138.70
C THR A 14 -9.32 -16.52 139.19
N CYS A 15 -10.39 -17.05 139.77
CA CYS A 15 -11.52 -16.30 140.32
C CYS A 15 -11.07 -15.25 141.36
N ARG A 16 -11.52 -14.00 141.25
CA ARG A 16 -11.12 -12.89 142.16
C ARG A 16 -11.81 -12.90 143.54
N PHE A 17 -12.50 -13.98 143.91
CA PHE A 17 -13.11 -14.15 145.24
C PHE A 17 -12.06 -14.66 146.24
N PRO A 18 -11.95 -14.11 147.47
CA PRO A 18 -10.93 -14.55 148.43
C PRO A 18 -11.00 -16.05 148.70
N GLY A 19 -9.90 -16.78 148.47
CA GLY A 19 -9.80 -18.22 148.74
C GLY A 19 -10.41 -19.14 147.67
N CYS A 20 -10.66 -18.66 146.44
CA CYS A 20 -11.17 -19.47 145.34
C CYS A 20 -10.15 -19.60 144.20
N ASP A 21 -9.77 -20.84 143.86
CA ASP A 21 -8.82 -21.14 142.77
C ASP A 21 -9.50 -21.60 141.46
N GLN A 22 -10.83 -21.51 141.37
CA GLN A 22 -11.58 -21.90 140.17
C GLN A 22 -11.35 -20.91 139.02
N PRO A 23 -11.35 -21.36 137.75
CA PRO A 23 -11.25 -20.47 136.60
C PRO A 23 -12.49 -19.55 136.49
N PRO A 24 -12.33 -18.31 135.98
CA PRO A 24 -13.44 -17.41 135.71
C PRO A 24 -14.40 -18.01 134.68
N ALA A 25 -15.67 -17.60 134.74
CA ALA A 25 -16.70 -18.07 133.81
C ALA A 25 -16.32 -17.77 132.35
N THR A 26 -16.75 -18.61 131.41
CA THR A 26 -16.48 -18.40 129.99
C THR A 26 -17.30 -17.24 129.44
N ALA A 27 -16.65 -16.25 128.81
CA ALA A 27 -17.33 -15.14 128.16
C ALA A 27 -17.90 -15.56 126.80
N ASN A 28 -19.22 -15.52 126.63
CA ASN A 28 -19.91 -15.86 125.37
C ASN A 28 -20.17 -14.63 124.46
N SER A 29 -19.48 -13.50 124.68
CA SER A 29 -19.63 -12.30 123.85
C SER A 29 -18.33 -11.48 123.77
N GLN A 30 -18.15 -10.72 122.68
CA GLN A 30 -17.03 -9.79 122.49
C GLN A 30 -17.11 -8.66 123.53
N GLY A 31 -16.52 -8.90 124.70
CA GLY A 31 -16.50 -8.01 125.85
C GLY A 31 -15.40 -8.39 126.83
N ARG A 32 -15.21 -7.55 127.86
CA ARG A 32 -14.20 -7.81 128.90
C ARG A 32 -14.51 -9.14 129.62
N PRO A 33 -13.56 -10.08 129.71
CA PRO A 33 -13.78 -11.37 130.36
C PRO A 33 -14.26 -11.22 131.82
N PRO A 34 -15.20 -12.05 132.29
CA PRO A 34 -15.73 -11.96 133.65
C PRO A 34 -14.65 -12.28 134.69
N ALA A 35 -14.72 -11.62 135.85
CA ALA A 35 -13.71 -11.71 136.91
C ALA A 35 -13.97 -12.82 137.95
N TYR A 36 -15.11 -13.51 137.87
CA TYR A 36 -15.55 -14.51 138.83
C TYR A 36 -15.99 -15.81 138.12
N CYS A 37 -15.96 -16.94 138.83
CA CYS A 37 -16.39 -18.24 138.29
C CYS A 37 -17.92 -18.35 138.24
N GLU A 38 -18.45 -19.45 137.71
CA GLU A 38 -19.90 -19.70 137.59
C GLU A 38 -20.61 -19.98 138.94
N ASN A 39 -19.88 -19.94 140.06
CA ASN A 39 -20.49 -20.10 141.38
C ASN A 39 -21.36 -18.86 141.72
N PRO A 40 -22.69 -19.02 141.97
CA PRO A 40 -23.58 -17.91 142.31
C PRO A 40 -23.21 -17.18 143.61
N ASP A 41 -22.37 -17.77 144.46
CA ASP A 41 -21.83 -17.12 145.66
C ASP A 41 -20.63 -16.21 145.39
N HIS A 42 -20.01 -16.28 144.21
CA HIS A 42 -18.79 -15.54 143.88
C HIS A 42 -19.12 -14.29 143.05
N THR A 43 -19.67 -13.27 143.70
CA THR A 43 -19.96 -11.97 143.08
C THR A 43 -19.12 -10.86 143.71
N ALA A 44 -18.94 -9.72 143.01
CA ALA A 44 -18.17 -8.58 143.50
C ALA A 44 -18.65 -8.05 144.87
N LEU A 45 -19.97 -8.01 145.08
CA LEU A 45 -20.58 -7.55 146.32
C LEU A 45 -20.26 -8.50 147.49
N LYS A 46 -20.32 -9.82 147.27
CA LYS A 46 -19.98 -10.82 148.28
C LYS A 46 -18.47 -10.86 148.56
N ALA A 47 -17.63 -10.66 147.55
CA ALA A 47 -16.17 -10.56 147.72
C ALA A 47 -15.76 -9.33 148.55
N HIS A 48 -16.42 -8.18 148.36
CA HIS A 48 -16.22 -7.00 149.21
C HIS A 48 -16.67 -7.27 150.66
N ARG A 49 -17.84 -7.88 150.87
CA ARG A 49 -18.31 -8.26 152.21
C ARG A 49 -17.40 -9.27 152.91
N ALA A 50 -16.81 -10.20 152.16
CA ALA A 50 -15.84 -11.17 152.68
C ALA A 50 -14.51 -10.48 153.11
N ARG A 51 -14.02 -9.51 152.32
CA ARG A 51 -12.86 -8.69 152.70
C ARG A 51 -13.13 -7.81 153.91
N VAL A 52 -14.28 -7.12 153.94
CA VAL A 52 -14.68 -6.31 155.10
C VAL A 52 -14.86 -7.18 156.34
N ARG A 53 -15.36 -8.43 156.26
CA ARG A 53 -15.40 -9.34 157.42
C ARG A 53 -14.02 -9.84 157.87
N ALA A 54 -13.07 -9.99 156.95
CA ALA A 54 -11.69 -10.34 157.29
C ALA A 54 -10.93 -9.14 157.90
N GLU A 55 -11.29 -7.91 157.51
CA GLU A 55 -10.70 -6.67 158.01
C GLU A 55 -11.42 -6.10 159.25
N SER A 56 -12.68 -6.48 159.51
CA SER A 56 -13.51 -6.01 160.63
C SER A 56 -13.68 -7.04 161.75
N GLY A 57 -12.65 -7.86 161.99
CA GLY A 57 -12.57 -8.77 163.13
C GLY A 57 -12.49 -8.01 164.48
N ASN A 58 -13.65 -7.55 164.96
CA ASN A 58 -14.11 -7.62 166.35
C ASN A 58 -13.22 -7.02 167.47
N ASP A 59 -13.52 -5.77 167.81
CA ASP A 59 -13.44 -5.07 169.12
C ASP A 59 -14.43 -5.67 170.16
N PRO A 60 -14.62 -5.22 171.45
CA PRO A 60 -13.89 -4.26 172.32
C PRO A 60 -13.91 -4.58 173.88
N ALA A 61 -13.43 -3.61 174.69
CA ALA A 61 -14.01 -3.11 175.96
C ALA A 61 -13.71 -3.76 177.34
N ALA A 62 -13.23 -2.92 178.28
CA ALA A 62 -13.82 -2.58 179.61
C ALA A 62 -12.71 -2.00 180.54
N GLU A 63 -12.67 -0.69 180.83
CA GLU A 63 -13.43 0.00 181.91
C GLU A 63 -13.09 -0.54 183.32
N ALA A 64 -12.27 0.16 184.11
CA ALA A 64 -12.64 1.23 185.04
C ALA A 64 -13.39 0.73 186.30
N GLU A 65 -12.70 0.73 187.45
CA GLU A 65 -13.36 0.67 188.76
C GLU A 65 -12.85 1.80 189.68
N VAL A 66 -13.83 2.52 190.23
CA VAL A 66 -13.74 3.75 191.01
C VAL A 66 -13.95 3.42 192.47
N ALA A 67 -13.07 3.85 193.37
CA ALA A 67 -13.45 4.12 194.76
C ALA A 67 -12.51 5.09 195.51
N ARG A 68 -13.04 6.30 195.74
CA ARG A 68 -12.89 7.15 196.95
C ARG A 68 -11.57 7.88 197.18
N SER A 69 -11.51 9.16 196.77
CA SER A 69 -11.38 10.33 197.67
C SER A 69 -11.30 11.64 196.87
N PRO A 70 -11.87 12.76 197.34
CA PRO A 70 -11.93 14.01 196.57
C PRO A 70 -10.55 14.70 196.52
N VAL A 71 -10.32 15.48 195.47
CA VAL A 71 -9.20 16.43 195.22
C VAL A 71 -8.10 15.99 194.21
N THR A 72 -8.01 14.72 193.78
CA THR A 72 -7.01 14.31 192.75
C THR A 72 -7.54 14.29 191.32
N THR A 73 -8.86 14.23 191.11
CA THR A 73 -9.46 14.21 189.77
C THR A 73 -9.31 15.54 189.04
N ALA A 74 -9.39 16.69 189.71
CA ALA A 74 -9.25 18.00 189.08
C ALA A 74 -7.84 18.24 188.47
N VAL A 75 -6.78 17.71 189.09
CA VAL A 75 -5.41 17.77 188.56
C VAL A 75 -5.27 16.85 187.34
N ARG A 76 -5.83 15.64 187.40
CA ARG A 76 -5.79 14.71 186.26
C ARG A 76 -6.61 15.22 185.07
N THR A 77 -7.77 15.85 185.29
CA THR A 77 -8.52 16.47 184.18
C THR A 77 -7.79 17.68 183.61
N ALA A 78 -7.09 18.46 184.44
CA ALA A 78 -6.24 19.54 183.97
C ALA A 78 -5.04 19.02 183.15
N GLU A 79 -4.40 17.92 183.57
CA GLU A 79 -3.33 17.21 182.85
C GLU A 79 -3.83 16.59 181.53
N THR A 80 -5.06 16.07 181.51
CA THR A 80 -5.64 15.51 180.28
C THR A 80 -6.06 16.63 179.33
N ALA A 81 -6.53 17.76 179.85
CA ALA A 81 -6.82 18.97 179.07
C ALA A 81 -5.53 19.61 178.53
N THR A 82 -4.44 19.60 179.30
CA THR A 82 -3.11 20.06 178.83
C THR A 82 -2.51 19.09 177.83
N GLY A 83 -2.56 17.77 178.05
CA GLY A 83 -2.11 16.79 177.05
C GLY A 83 -2.94 16.82 175.76
N ARG A 84 -4.23 17.14 175.84
CA ARG A 84 -5.08 17.36 174.66
C ARG A 84 -4.77 18.69 173.97
N ALA A 85 -4.46 19.73 174.73
CA ALA A 85 -3.97 21.00 174.17
C ALA A 85 -2.60 20.82 173.51
N GLU A 86 -1.69 20.04 174.09
CA GLU A 86 -0.38 19.71 173.52
C GLU A 86 -0.52 18.85 172.25
N ALA A 87 -1.41 17.85 172.25
CA ALA A 87 -1.70 17.05 171.06
C ALA A 87 -2.34 17.88 169.94
N LEU A 88 -3.25 18.80 170.27
CA LEU A 88 -3.82 19.74 169.30
C LEU A 88 -2.77 20.74 168.81
N VAL A 89 -1.85 21.19 169.66
CA VAL A 89 -0.72 22.02 169.27
C VAL A 89 0.26 21.24 168.38
N ALA A 90 0.50 19.96 168.63
CA ALA A 90 1.32 19.10 167.79
C ALA A 90 0.66 18.85 166.42
N ALA A 91 -0.65 18.54 166.38
CA ALA A 91 -1.39 18.39 165.14
C ALA A 91 -1.50 19.71 164.36
N LEU A 92 -1.64 20.85 165.04
CA LEU A 92 -1.62 22.17 164.40
C LEU A 92 -0.23 22.47 163.83
N LYS A 93 0.86 22.09 164.54
CA LYS A 93 2.22 22.19 164.01
C LYS A 93 2.42 21.33 162.78
N GLU A 94 1.99 20.07 162.79
CA GLU A 94 2.06 19.17 161.65
C GLU A 94 1.22 19.68 160.47
N THR A 95 0.02 20.19 160.73
CA THR A 95 -0.84 20.76 159.68
C THR A 95 -0.24 22.05 159.13
N VAL A 96 0.36 22.90 159.98
CA VAL A 96 1.09 24.09 159.55
C VAL A 96 2.32 23.69 158.75
N GLU A 97 3.07 22.68 159.17
CA GLU A 97 4.21 22.13 158.43
C GLU A 97 3.78 21.61 157.05
N GLN A 98 2.70 20.83 156.99
CA GLN A 98 2.13 20.31 155.75
C GLN A 98 1.59 21.43 154.85
N ILE A 99 0.93 22.44 155.40
CA ILE A 99 0.49 23.63 154.66
C ILE A 99 1.70 24.43 154.19
N THR A 100 2.77 24.54 154.99
CA THR A 100 3.99 25.24 154.58
C THR A 100 4.77 24.47 153.52
N GLU A 101 4.74 23.14 153.54
CA GLU A 101 5.36 22.28 152.53
C GLU A 101 4.55 22.29 151.23
N GLN A 102 3.23 22.17 151.31
CA GLN A 102 2.33 22.34 150.16
C GLN A 102 2.38 23.75 149.59
N ARG A 103 2.50 24.77 150.45
CA ARG A 103 2.71 26.15 150.02
C ARG A 103 4.09 26.30 149.39
N ALA A 104 5.16 25.74 149.96
CA ALA A 104 6.49 25.78 149.37
C ALA A 104 6.51 25.14 147.98
N LEU A 105 5.80 24.03 147.79
CA LEU A 105 5.66 23.34 146.50
C LEU A 105 4.76 24.09 145.51
N ALA A 106 3.69 24.74 145.98
CA ALA A 106 2.78 25.55 145.16
C ALA A 106 3.34 26.97 144.87
N THR A 107 4.26 27.47 145.70
CA THR A 107 4.99 28.73 145.52
C THR A 107 6.41 28.51 145.03
N ASP A 108 6.75 27.29 144.59
CA ASP A 108 7.99 27.02 143.87
C ASP A 108 7.84 27.57 142.44
N VAL A 109 7.90 28.89 142.37
CA VAL A 109 7.82 29.66 141.13
C VAL A 109 8.97 29.28 140.20
N GLU A 110 10.10 28.81 140.73
CA GLU A 110 11.27 28.39 139.95
C GLU A 110 11.01 27.04 139.26
N ALA A 111 10.46 26.05 139.97
CA ALA A 111 10.06 24.78 139.36
C ALA A 111 8.91 24.94 138.34
N ALA A 112 7.93 25.79 138.64
CA ALA A 112 6.85 26.10 137.69
C ALA A 112 7.38 26.86 136.45
N ALA A 113 8.29 27.81 136.63
CA ALA A 113 8.94 28.52 135.53
C ALA A 113 9.76 27.56 134.66
N ALA A 114 10.53 26.65 135.26
CA ALA A 114 11.29 25.64 134.52
C ALA A 114 10.39 24.68 133.72
N GLN A 115 9.21 24.30 134.26
CA GLN A 115 8.23 23.49 133.52
C GLN A 115 7.58 24.25 132.36
N VAL A 116 7.25 25.52 132.55
CA VAL A 116 6.73 26.37 131.48
C VAL A 116 7.79 26.59 130.41
N GLU A 117 9.04 26.87 130.78
CA GLU A 117 10.15 27.02 129.84
C GLU A 117 10.40 25.71 129.06
N ALA A 118 10.35 24.56 129.72
CA ALA A 118 10.45 23.25 129.05
C ALA A 118 9.28 23.01 128.09
N ALA A 119 8.03 23.29 128.50
CA ALA A 119 6.86 23.16 127.64
C ALA A 119 6.87 24.15 126.46
N GLU A 120 7.35 25.37 126.67
CA GLU A 120 7.55 26.37 125.63
C GLU A 120 8.66 25.92 124.65
N ALA A 121 9.74 25.33 125.15
CA ALA A 121 10.81 24.76 124.32
C ALA A 121 10.31 23.57 123.48
N GLU A 122 9.58 22.63 124.08
CA GLU A 122 8.95 21.50 123.36
C GLU A 122 7.92 22.00 122.32
N ALA A 123 7.10 22.99 122.67
CA ALA A 123 6.15 23.59 121.74
C ALA A 123 6.85 24.34 120.59
N ALA A 124 7.97 25.01 120.87
CA ALA A 124 8.80 25.66 119.87
C ALA A 124 9.46 24.63 118.94
N GLU A 125 9.96 23.51 119.46
CA GLU A 125 10.52 22.42 118.68
C GLU A 125 9.45 21.74 117.81
N ALA A 126 8.28 21.42 118.38
CA ALA A 126 7.15 20.85 117.64
C ALA A 126 6.68 21.79 116.51
N LYS A 127 6.61 23.10 116.78
CA LYS A 127 6.29 24.11 115.76
C LYS A 127 7.37 24.20 114.69
N ALA A 128 8.64 24.14 115.06
CA ALA A 128 9.75 24.15 114.10
C ALA A 128 9.73 22.90 113.21
N HIS A 129 9.50 21.71 113.79
CA HIS A 129 9.34 20.46 113.07
C HIS A 129 8.14 20.49 112.11
N ALA A 130 6.97 20.91 112.59
CA ALA A 130 5.78 21.04 111.74
C ALA A 130 5.98 22.05 110.61
N SER A 131 6.65 23.18 110.89
CA SER A 131 6.98 24.18 109.87
C SER A 131 7.97 23.65 108.84
N ALA A 132 8.93 22.82 109.26
CA ALA A 132 9.88 22.17 108.38
C ALA A 132 9.20 21.13 107.48
N GLU A 133 8.30 20.30 108.02
CA GLU A 133 7.49 19.34 107.26
C GLU A 133 6.59 20.03 106.22
N VAL A 134 5.88 21.10 106.61
CA VAL A 134 5.08 21.89 105.69
C VAL A 134 5.95 22.52 104.59
N SER A 135 7.15 23.01 104.94
CA SER A 135 8.08 23.57 103.95
C SER A 135 8.57 22.51 102.98
N ARG A 136 8.93 21.30 103.46
CA ARG A 136 9.32 20.16 102.60
C ARG A 136 8.19 19.71 101.70
N ALA A 137 6.97 19.59 102.23
CA ALA A 137 5.79 19.22 101.46
C ALA A 137 5.48 20.26 100.37
N ASN A 138 5.55 21.55 100.69
CA ASN A 138 5.36 22.63 99.72
C ASN A 138 6.44 22.62 98.62
N THR A 139 7.71 22.37 98.98
CA THR A 139 8.79 22.23 97.99
C THR A 139 8.57 21.00 97.12
N ALA A 140 8.20 19.85 97.70
CA ALA A 140 7.90 18.63 96.94
C ALA A 140 6.73 18.83 95.98
N GLN A 141 5.66 19.50 96.43
CA GLN A 141 4.52 19.84 95.58
C GLN A 141 4.93 20.75 94.41
N ARG A 142 5.66 21.83 94.68
CA ARG A 142 6.15 22.73 93.62
C ARG A 142 7.04 22.00 92.62
N ASN A 143 7.94 21.15 93.09
CA ASN A 143 8.79 20.35 92.21
C ASN A 143 7.96 19.38 91.35
N ALA A 144 6.92 18.77 91.90
CA ALA A 144 6.02 17.88 91.16
C ALA A 144 5.17 18.64 90.13
N GLU A 145 4.68 19.84 90.48
CA GLU A 145 3.97 20.73 89.57
C GLU A 145 4.87 21.18 88.41
N THR A 146 6.10 21.64 88.70
CA THR A 146 7.08 22.00 87.66
C THR A 146 7.45 20.81 86.78
N ALA A 147 7.65 19.62 87.35
CA ALA A 147 7.93 18.42 86.56
C ALA A 147 6.76 18.03 85.65
N ARG A 148 5.51 18.19 86.13
CA ARG A 148 4.31 17.97 85.32
C ARG A 148 4.21 19.00 84.19
N GLU A 149 4.39 20.28 84.48
CA GLU A 149 4.37 21.35 83.49
C GLU A 149 5.45 21.15 82.41
N GLN A 150 6.65 20.71 82.80
CA GLN A 150 7.71 20.35 81.85
C GLN A 150 7.32 19.17 80.97
N ALA A 151 6.78 18.09 81.56
CA ALA A 151 6.34 16.93 80.80
C ALA A 151 5.16 17.25 79.85
N GLU A 152 4.24 18.12 80.27
CA GLU A 152 3.14 18.61 79.43
C GLU A 152 3.65 19.48 78.28
N ALA A 153 4.65 20.35 78.53
CA ALA A 153 5.28 21.16 77.49
C ALA A 153 6.04 20.29 76.46
N GLU A 154 6.87 19.34 76.92
CA GLU A 154 7.57 18.41 76.02
C GLU A 154 6.59 17.55 75.21
N ALA A 155 5.48 17.11 75.81
CA ALA A 155 4.44 16.37 75.09
C ALA A 155 3.73 17.24 74.04
N ALA A 156 3.51 18.52 74.32
CA ALA A 156 2.93 19.46 73.36
C ALA A 156 3.89 19.71 72.19
N ASP A 157 5.17 19.94 72.45
CA ASP A 157 6.19 20.13 71.41
C ASP A 157 6.29 18.88 70.50
N MET A 158 6.32 17.69 71.09
CA MET A 158 6.34 16.43 70.33
C MET A 158 5.06 16.22 69.49
N ALA A 159 3.91 16.66 70.00
CA ALA A 159 2.65 16.59 69.25
C ALA A 159 2.66 17.52 68.03
N GLU A 160 3.19 18.74 68.19
CA GLU A 160 3.37 19.71 67.09
C GLU A 160 4.36 19.21 66.03
N GLU A 161 5.48 18.61 66.47
CA GLU A 161 6.44 17.97 65.56
C GLU A 161 5.81 16.81 64.78
N LEU A 162 5.02 15.96 65.45
CA LEU A 162 4.32 14.86 64.80
C LEU A 162 3.27 15.34 63.78
N GLU A 163 2.53 16.40 64.10
CA GLU A 163 1.58 17.01 63.17
C GLU A 163 2.30 17.57 61.93
N THR A 164 3.44 18.24 62.14
CA THR A 164 4.28 18.77 61.07
C THR A 164 4.80 17.66 60.17
N VAL A 165 5.35 16.58 60.74
CA VAL A 165 5.87 15.44 59.97
C VAL A 165 4.75 14.71 59.22
N THR A 166 3.57 14.57 59.84
CA THR A 166 2.41 13.95 59.20
C THR A 166 1.96 14.77 57.99
N THR A 167 1.89 16.09 58.14
CA THR A 167 1.55 17.01 57.04
C THR A 167 2.57 16.91 55.90
N GLN A 168 3.87 16.94 56.22
CA GLN A 168 4.94 16.79 55.22
C GLN A 168 4.88 15.44 54.49
N PHE A 169 4.52 14.37 55.19
CA PHE A 169 4.36 13.05 54.57
C PHE A 169 3.16 12.99 53.64
N GLU A 170 2.02 13.59 54.02
CA GLU A 170 0.84 13.69 53.16
C GLU A 170 1.11 14.54 51.92
N GLU A 171 1.81 15.67 52.06
CA GLU A 171 2.25 16.51 50.96
C GLU A 171 3.19 15.76 50.01
N ALA A 172 4.22 15.08 50.53
CA ALA A 172 5.14 14.28 49.73
C ALA A 172 4.42 13.13 49.02
N ARG A 173 3.44 12.49 49.67
CA ARG A 173 2.61 11.44 49.04
C ARG A 173 1.75 12.01 47.91
N ALA A 174 1.18 13.20 48.12
CA ALA A 174 0.42 13.89 47.07
C ALA A 174 1.32 14.24 45.88
N GLU A 175 2.52 14.75 46.13
CA GLU A 175 3.52 15.05 45.09
C GLU A 175 3.96 13.80 44.31
N VAL A 176 4.21 12.68 45.00
CA VAL A 176 4.50 11.41 44.32
C VAL A 176 3.32 10.98 43.44
N GLY A 177 2.08 11.17 43.90
CA GLY A 177 0.88 10.91 43.12
C GLY A 177 0.78 11.75 41.85
N THR A 178 1.07 13.06 41.93
CA THR A 178 1.05 13.95 40.77
C THR A 178 2.19 13.63 39.79
N LEU A 179 3.38 13.33 40.27
CA LEU A 179 4.52 12.93 39.45
C LEU A 179 4.27 11.59 38.74
N THR A 180 3.65 10.62 39.43
CA THR A 180 3.29 9.33 38.83
C THR A 180 2.27 9.51 37.71
N ALA A 181 1.21 10.30 37.94
CA ALA A 181 0.21 10.60 36.91
C ALA A 181 0.82 11.36 35.71
N ALA A 182 1.76 12.27 35.96
CA ALA A 182 2.49 12.98 34.90
C ALA A 182 3.37 12.02 34.08
N LEU A 183 4.06 11.08 34.74
CA LEU A 183 4.88 10.05 34.07
C LEU A 183 4.03 9.10 33.22
N GLU A 184 2.88 8.67 33.73
CA GLU A 184 1.92 7.85 32.98
C GLU A 184 1.40 8.60 31.74
N ALA A 185 1.07 9.89 31.88
CA ALA A 185 0.64 10.71 30.76
C ALA A 185 1.74 10.91 29.71
N GLU A 186 3.00 11.11 30.10
CA GLU A 186 4.13 11.17 29.17
C GLU A 186 4.41 9.83 28.49
N THR A 187 4.29 8.72 29.21
CA THR A 187 4.43 7.39 28.63
C THR A 187 3.35 7.15 27.57
N GLN A 188 2.10 7.50 27.87
CA GLN A 188 1.00 7.41 26.90
C GLN A 188 1.22 8.31 25.67
N ARG A 189 1.80 9.51 25.86
CA ARG A 189 2.18 10.38 24.73
C ARG A 189 3.28 9.74 23.89
N ALA A 190 4.29 9.14 24.51
CA ALA A 190 5.36 8.44 23.80
C ALA A 190 4.80 7.26 22.98
N ASP A 191 3.92 6.45 23.57
CA ASP A 191 3.26 5.33 22.88
C ASP A 191 2.43 5.82 21.68
N SER A 192 1.71 6.94 21.82
CA SER A 192 0.96 7.55 20.72
C SER A 192 1.88 8.04 19.60
N ILE A 193 3.01 8.66 19.95
CA ILE A 193 4.00 9.13 18.96
C ILE A 193 4.61 7.95 18.20
N ASP A 194 4.88 6.84 18.88
CA ASP A 194 5.44 5.65 18.23
C ASP A 194 4.41 4.96 17.33
N ALA A 195 3.14 4.92 17.71
CA ALA A 195 2.05 4.48 16.84
C ALA A 195 1.89 5.37 15.59
N ASP A 196 1.95 6.70 15.75
CA ASP A 196 1.91 7.65 14.63
C ASP A 196 3.13 7.47 13.70
N ARG A 197 4.32 7.21 14.26
CA ARG A 197 5.53 6.92 13.48
C ARG A 197 5.41 5.64 12.68
N GLU A 198 4.81 4.59 13.24
CA GLU A 198 4.56 3.33 12.53
C GLU A 198 3.55 3.54 11.39
N ALA A 199 2.47 4.28 11.65
CA ALA A 199 1.49 4.65 10.63
C ALA A 199 2.13 5.43 9.46
N ILE A 200 2.92 6.47 9.77
CA ILE A 200 3.63 7.26 8.74
C ILE A 200 4.62 6.39 7.96
N ARG A 201 5.32 5.45 8.61
CA ARG A 201 6.24 4.53 7.91
C ARG A 201 5.48 3.63 6.92
N ALA A 202 4.34 3.09 7.32
CA ALA A 202 3.50 2.27 6.44
C ALA A 202 2.94 3.07 5.25
N GLU A 203 2.54 4.34 5.47
CA GLU A 203 2.14 5.24 4.39
C GLU A 203 3.29 5.53 3.41
N VAL A 204 4.49 5.83 3.92
CA VAL A 204 5.68 6.08 3.09
C VAL A 204 6.04 4.85 2.25
N GLU A 205 5.95 3.64 2.81
CA GLU A 205 6.17 2.40 2.06
C GLU A 205 5.12 2.20 0.96
N THR A 206 3.86 2.51 1.25
CA THR A 206 2.77 2.45 0.26
C THR A 206 3.04 3.42 -0.90
N TYR A 207 3.37 4.68 -0.61
CA TYR A 207 3.72 5.66 -1.65
C TYR A 207 4.97 5.28 -2.44
N ALA A 208 5.97 4.65 -1.80
CA ALA A 208 7.16 4.16 -2.50
C ALA A 208 6.79 3.05 -3.49
N ASN A 209 5.95 2.09 -3.09
CA ASN A 209 5.46 1.02 -3.94
C ASN A 209 4.62 1.55 -5.12
N GLU A 210 3.73 2.52 -4.88
CA GLU A 210 2.94 3.18 -5.92
C GLU A 210 3.83 3.92 -6.93
N ARG A 211 4.84 4.66 -6.45
CA ARG A 211 5.79 5.36 -7.31
C ARG A 211 6.58 4.38 -8.17
N ASP A 212 7.05 3.28 -7.60
CA ASP A 212 7.83 2.28 -8.32
C ASP A 212 6.97 1.54 -9.35
N ALA A 213 5.70 1.27 -9.04
CA ALA A 213 4.73 0.76 -10.01
C ALA A 213 4.46 1.74 -11.16
N ALA A 214 4.22 3.01 -10.85
CA ALA A 214 4.02 4.06 -11.86
C ALA A 214 5.24 4.25 -12.76
N ARG A 215 6.45 4.12 -12.20
CA ARG A 215 7.69 4.14 -12.98
C ARG A 215 7.79 2.94 -13.92
N ALA A 216 7.47 1.73 -13.45
CA ALA A 216 7.45 0.54 -14.29
C ALA A 216 6.41 0.66 -15.43
N ASP A 217 5.25 1.26 -15.16
CA ASP A 217 4.25 1.57 -16.19
C ASP A 217 4.76 2.58 -17.22
N ALA A 218 5.44 3.64 -16.77
CA ALA A 218 6.04 4.63 -17.65
C ALA A 218 7.13 3.99 -18.55
N ASP A 219 7.99 3.15 -17.99
CA ASP A 219 9.03 2.44 -18.73
C ASP A 219 8.41 1.48 -19.78
N ARG A 220 7.33 0.77 -19.43
CA ARG A 220 6.55 -0.06 -20.38
C ARG A 220 5.93 0.76 -21.50
N ALA A 221 5.33 1.89 -21.17
CA ALA A 221 4.71 2.78 -22.15
C ALA A 221 5.77 3.35 -23.11
N GLN A 222 6.95 3.71 -22.59
CA GLN A 222 8.07 4.17 -23.40
C GLN A 222 8.58 3.09 -24.34
N ALA A 223 8.76 1.85 -23.86
CA ALA A 223 9.16 0.72 -24.71
C ALA A 223 8.14 0.45 -25.83
N THR A 224 6.84 0.48 -25.49
CA THR A 224 5.76 0.34 -26.49
C THR A 224 5.81 1.46 -27.53
N ALA A 225 6.04 2.70 -27.10
CA ALA A 225 6.16 3.84 -28.00
C ALA A 225 7.38 3.72 -28.94
N THR A 226 8.52 3.22 -28.45
CA THR A 226 9.70 2.97 -29.29
C THR A 226 9.43 1.87 -30.31
N ASP A 227 8.77 0.78 -29.92
CA ASP A 227 8.43 -0.32 -30.84
C ASP A 227 7.47 0.15 -31.94
N LEU A 228 6.45 0.93 -31.57
CA LEU A 228 5.52 1.53 -32.54
C LEU A 228 6.22 2.52 -33.48
N SER A 229 7.23 3.26 -33.01
CA SER A 229 8.02 4.14 -33.88
C SER A 229 8.82 3.34 -34.90
N VAL A 230 9.49 2.26 -34.49
CA VAL A 230 10.24 1.38 -35.38
C VAL A 230 9.32 0.74 -36.42
N GLU A 231 8.15 0.27 -36.00
CA GLU A 231 7.16 -0.29 -36.93
C GLU A 231 6.62 0.77 -37.91
N ASN A 232 6.40 2.01 -37.45
CA ASN A 232 5.97 3.09 -38.33
C ASN A 232 7.02 3.41 -39.40
N ASP A 233 8.30 3.42 -39.03
CA ASP A 233 9.39 3.65 -39.97
C ASP A 233 9.54 2.49 -40.95
N ARG A 234 9.36 1.25 -40.49
CA ARG A 234 9.30 0.06 -41.35
C ARG A 234 8.16 0.16 -42.37
N LEU A 235 6.94 0.50 -41.92
CA LEU A 235 5.78 0.63 -42.81
C LEU A 235 5.95 1.78 -43.81
N LYS A 236 6.60 2.88 -43.44
CA LYS A 236 6.95 3.96 -44.38
C LYS A 236 7.92 3.49 -45.46
N GLU A 237 8.91 2.70 -45.08
CA GLU A 237 9.87 2.13 -46.03
C GLU A 237 9.19 1.13 -46.97
N GLU A 238 8.36 0.22 -46.44
CA GLU A 238 7.56 -0.70 -47.26
C GLU A 238 6.63 0.04 -48.23
N LEU A 239 5.99 1.14 -47.79
CA LEU A 239 5.16 1.99 -48.65
C LEU A 239 5.98 2.70 -49.73
N SER A 240 7.17 3.21 -49.39
CA SER A 240 8.11 3.81 -50.35
C SER A 240 8.51 2.80 -51.43
N GLN A 241 8.89 1.59 -51.03
CA GLN A 241 9.24 0.50 -51.94
C GLN A 241 8.07 0.09 -52.84
N ALA A 242 6.86 0.00 -52.29
CA ALA A 242 5.65 -0.29 -53.05
C ALA A 242 5.35 0.79 -54.10
N ASN A 243 5.55 2.07 -53.77
CA ASN A 243 5.38 3.17 -54.71
C ASN A 243 6.40 3.10 -55.86
N VAL A 244 7.68 2.85 -55.55
CA VAL A 244 8.71 2.66 -56.59
C VAL A 244 8.40 1.45 -57.48
N ALA A 245 7.91 0.35 -56.89
CA ALA A 245 7.49 -0.83 -57.66
C ALA A 245 6.30 -0.52 -58.58
N ARG A 246 5.33 0.27 -58.10
CA ARG A 246 4.18 0.74 -58.89
C ARG A 246 4.64 1.61 -60.06
N GLU A 247 5.49 2.60 -59.84
CA GLU A 247 6.03 3.46 -60.91
C GLU A 247 6.80 2.65 -61.96
N ARG A 248 7.58 1.65 -61.54
CA ARG A 248 8.25 0.71 -62.45
C ARG A 248 7.26 -0.14 -63.26
N ALA A 249 6.16 -0.56 -62.65
CA ALA A 249 5.12 -1.31 -63.34
C ALA A 249 4.36 -0.43 -64.35
N GLU A 250 4.07 0.83 -63.99
CA GLU A 250 3.44 1.82 -64.87
C GLU A 250 4.33 2.10 -66.09
N THR A 251 5.61 2.41 -65.89
CA THR A 251 6.56 2.63 -67.00
C THR A 251 6.76 1.38 -67.87
N ALA A 252 6.77 0.18 -67.27
CA ALA A 252 6.82 -1.07 -68.03
C ALA A 252 5.54 -1.28 -68.87
N ASN A 253 4.36 -0.96 -68.33
CA ASN A 253 3.10 -1.02 -69.06
C ASN A 253 3.07 -0.01 -70.21
N GLU A 254 3.49 1.24 -70.00
CA GLU A 254 3.62 2.24 -71.07
C GLU A 254 4.54 1.75 -72.19
N ALA A 255 5.68 1.15 -71.85
CA ALA A 255 6.60 0.59 -72.82
C ALA A 255 6.01 -0.62 -73.59
N LEU A 256 5.20 -1.46 -72.93
CA LEU A 256 4.48 -2.55 -73.58
C LEU A 256 3.41 -2.01 -74.54
N THR A 257 2.65 -0.99 -74.14
CA THR A 257 1.67 -0.32 -75.00
C THR A 257 2.34 0.28 -76.23
N ALA A 258 3.44 1.04 -76.07
CA ALA A 258 4.18 1.61 -77.20
C ALA A 258 4.75 0.53 -78.15
N ARG A 259 5.20 -0.62 -77.61
CA ARG A 259 5.65 -1.77 -78.41
C ARG A 259 4.50 -2.43 -79.18
N ALA A 260 3.31 -2.50 -78.58
CA ALA A 260 2.12 -3.02 -79.23
C ALA A 260 1.71 -2.09 -80.39
N GLU A 261 1.63 -0.78 -80.16
CA GLU A 261 1.35 0.22 -81.21
C GLU A 261 2.37 0.15 -82.35
N ALA A 262 3.67 0.08 -82.05
CA ALA A 262 4.72 -0.08 -83.07
C ALA A 262 4.69 -1.44 -83.78
N ALA A 263 4.15 -2.49 -83.15
CA ALA A 263 3.91 -3.76 -83.82
C ALA A 263 2.70 -3.67 -84.76
N GLU A 264 1.61 -3.02 -84.35
CA GLU A 264 0.43 -2.75 -85.17
C GLU A 264 0.80 -1.89 -86.40
N GLU A 265 1.60 -0.85 -86.24
CA GLU A 265 2.08 -0.01 -87.36
C GLU A 265 2.95 -0.82 -88.35
N ARG A 266 3.82 -1.70 -87.85
CA ARG A 266 4.62 -2.60 -88.70
C ARG A 266 3.75 -3.60 -89.45
N VAL A 267 2.72 -4.15 -88.81
CA VAL A 267 1.74 -5.03 -89.47
C VAL A 267 1.00 -4.25 -90.55
N ALA A 268 0.49 -3.06 -90.27
CA ALA A 268 -0.18 -2.21 -91.25
C ALA A 268 0.73 -1.84 -92.44
N THR A 269 2.01 -1.57 -92.17
CA THR A 269 3.01 -1.30 -93.22
C THR A 269 3.25 -2.55 -94.08
N ALA A 270 3.43 -3.72 -93.45
CA ALA A 270 3.63 -4.98 -94.16
C ALA A 270 2.40 -5.39 -94.99
N GLU A 271 1.18 -5.14 -94.49
CA GLU A 271 -0.07 -5.32 -95.23
C GLU A 271 -0.11 -4.40 -96.46
N ALA A 272 0.25 -3.12 -96.31
CA ALA A 272 0.32 -2.18 -97.43
C ALA A 272 1.39 -2.57 -98.47
N GLU A 273 2.57 -3.05 -98.03
CA GLU A 273 3.60 -3.59 -98.93
C GLU A 273 3.12 -4.84 -99.66
N CYS A 274 2.39 -5.73 -98.98
CA CYS A 274 1.79 -6.92 -99.58
C CYS A 274 0.75 -6.53 -100.64
N ASP A 275 -0.14 -5.57 -100.34
CA ASP A 275 -1.11 -5.05 -101.30
C ASP A 275 -0.43 -4.42 -102.52
N GLN A 276 0.64 -3.65 -102.32
CA GLN A 276 1.46 -3.10 -103.41
C GLN A 276 2.12 -4.20 -104.24
N ALA A 277 2.67 -5.23 -103.60
CA ALA A 277 3.27 -6.37 -104.29
C ALA A 277 2.24 -7.15 -105.11
N VAL A 278 1.02 -7.34 -104.57
CA VAL A 278 -0.11 -7.93 -105.30
C VAL A 278 -0.50 -7.05 -106.49
N HIS A 279 -0.62 -5.73 -106.30
CA HIS A 279 -0.89 -4.81 -107.41
C HIS A 279 0.18 -4.85 -108.49
N ALA A 280 1.46 -4.84 -108.10
CA ALA A 280 2.59 -4.95 -109.02
C ALA A 280 2.58 -6.30 -109.76
N GLN A 281 2.25 -7.40 -109.07
CA GLN A 281 2.09 -8.72 -109.69
C GLN A 281 0.94 -8.71 -110.72
N HIS A 282 -0.21 -8.10 -110.38
CA HIS A 282 -1.32 -7.93 -111.31
C HIS A 282 -0.92 -7.05 -112.51
N ASP A 283 -0.10 -6.02 -112.32
CA ASP A 283 0.43 -5.19 -113.40
C ASP A 283 1.38 -5.96 -114.32
N VAL A 284 2.30 -6.74 -113.74
CA VAL A 284 3.18 -7.62 -114.51
C VAL A 284 2.35 -8.66 -115.27
N GLN A 285 1.31 -9.23 -114.66
CA GLN A 285 0.40 -10.16 -115.33
C GLN A 285 -0.32 -9.47 -116.50
N ARG A 286 -0.84 -8.24 -116.30
CA ARG A 286 -1.43 -7.46 -117.40
C ARG A 286 -0.43 -7.17 -118.52
N GLN A 287 0.84 -6.92 -118.18
CA GLN A 287 1.89 -6.70 -119.17
C GLN A 287 2.22 -7.99 -119.93
N LEU A 288 2.27 -9.13 -119.24
CA LEU A 288 2.39 -10.46 -119.84
C LEU A 288 1.21 -10.74 -120.78
N ASP A 289 -0.02 -10.60 -120.32
CA ASP A 289 -1.22 -10.80 -121.14
C ASP A 289 -1.22 -9.88 -122.38
N ARG A 290 -0.76 -8.63 -122.24
CA ARG A 290 -0.58 -7.71 -123.38
C ARG A 290 0.54 -8.13 -124.32
N ALA A 291 1.66 -8.61 -123.78
CA ALA A 291 2.80 -9.09 -124.56
C ALA A 291 2.43 -10.37 -125.32
N GLU A 292 1.68 -11.28 -124.69
CA GLU A 292 1.11 -12.48 -125.30
C GLU A 292 0.09 -12.10 -126.37
N ALA A 293 -0.82 -11.16 -126.11
CA ALA A 293 -1.76 -10.66 -127.12
C ALA A 293 -1.04 -9.96 -128.28
N ALA A 294 0.01 -9.19 -128.01
CA ALA A 294 0.83 -8.56 -129.04
C ALA A 294 1.64 -9.60 -129.84
N ALA A 295 2.15 -10.65 -129.19
CA ALA A 295 2.82 -11.77 -129.85
C ALA A 295 1.84 -12.57 -130.72
N ALA A 296 0.62 -12.83 -130.24
CA ALA A 296 -0.45 -13.45 -131.01
C ALA A 296 -0.87 -12.59 -132.21
N ALA A 297 -1.01 -11.27 -132.02
CA ALA A 297 -1.29 -10.34 -133.11
C ALA A 297 -0.14 -10.24 -134.12
N ALA A 298 1.11 -10.32 -133.66
CA ALA A 298 2.29 -10.36 -134.53
C ALA A 298 2.36 -11.67 -135.32
N ASP A 299 2.02 -12.81 -134.69
CA ASP A 299 1.93 -14.11 -135.36
C ASP A 299 0.78 -14.11 -136.39
N GLU A 300 -0.38 -13.55 -136.06
CA GLU A 300 -1.48 -13.36 -137.00
C GLU A 300 -1.09 -12.44 -138.17
N HIS A 301 -0.35 -11.35 -137.91
CA HIS A 301 0.23 -10.50 -138.95
C HIS A 301 1.25 -11.24 -139.82
N PHE A 302 2.07 -12.11 -139.21
CA PHE A 302 3.04 -12.93 -139.91
C PHE A 302 2.36 -13.99 -140.79
N GLN A 303 1.30 -14.64 -140.30
CA GLN A 303 0.45 -15.56 -141.06
C GLN A 303 -0.29 -14.84 -142.19
N ALA A 304 -0.79 -13.63 -141.97
CA ALA A 304 -1.39 -12.80 -143.02
C ALA A 304 -0.37 -12.44 -144.11
N ARG A 305 0.87 -12.09 -143.74
CA ARG A 305 1.98 -11.84 -144.68
C ARG A 305 2.37 -13.09 -145.46
N LEU A 306 2.36 -14.26 -144.83
CA LEU A 306 2.57 -15.54 -145.51
C LEU A 306 1.45 -15.85 -146.50
N ALA A 307 0.18 -15.63 -146.11
CA ALA A 307 -0.97 -15.81 -147.00
C ALA A 307 -0.94 -14.83 -148.19
N GLU A 308 -0.51 -13.58 -147.97
CA GLU A 308 -0.30 -12.57 -149.01
C GLU A 308 0.84 -12.97 -149.95
N ALA A 309 1.95 -13.50 -149.43
CA ALA A 309 3.05 -14.05 -150.23
C ALA A 309 2.60 -15.27 -151.07
N ASP A 310 1.73 -16.11 -150.53
CA ASP A 310 1.15 -17.26 -151.24
C ASP A 310 0.14 -16.82 -152.31
N GLN A 311 -0.66 -15.78 -152.05
CA GLN A 311 -1.52 -15.16 -153.06
C GLN A 311 -0.71 -14.54 -154.20
N LEU A 312 0.37 -13.83 -153.89
CA LEU A 312 1.29 -13.28 -154.89
C LEU A 312 1.97 -14.38 -155.71
N ARG A 313 2.35 -15.50 -155.07
CA ARG A 313 2.89 -16.66 -155.77
C ARG A 313 1.87 -17.26 -156.73
N ARG A 314 0.62 -17.46 -156.31
CA ARG A 314 -0.47 -17.94 -157.19
C ARG A 314 -0.77 -16.97 -158.33
N PHE A 315 -0.75 -15.66 -158.06
CA PHE A 315 -0.92 -14.64 -159.09
C PHE A 315 0.21 -14.67 -160.13
N MET A 316 1.47 -14.83 -159.69
CA MET A 316 2.60 -15.02 -160.59
C MET A 316 2.49 -16.32 -161.39
N GLU A 317 1.95 -17.39 -160.80
CA GLU A 317 1.75 -18.67 -161.48
C GLU A 317 0.64 -18.61 -162.54
N ILE A 318 -0.43 -17.85 -162.27
CA ILE A 318 -1.52 -17.58 -163.23
C ILE A 318 -1.01 -16.70 -164.37
N THR A 319 -0.33 -15.59 -164.07
CA THR A 319 0.22 -14.69 -165.10
C THR A 319 1.29 -15.38 -165.95
N HIS A 320 2.13 -16.24 -165.36
CA HIS A 320 3.07 -17.06 -166.13
C HIS A 320 2.36 -18.05 -167.07
N LYS A 321 1.26 -18.70 -166.62
CA LYS A 321 0.43 -19.57 -167.47
C LYS A 321 -0.29 -18.78 -168.58
N GLU A 322 -0.74 -17.57 -168.31
CA GLU A 322 -1.37 -16.70 -169.30
C GLU A 322 -0.37 -16.21 -170.36
N VAL A 323 0.85 -15.83 -169.96
CA VAL A 323 1.93 -15.44 -170.89
C VAL A 323 2.34 -16.62 -171.77
N LEU A 324 2.42 -17.84 -171.22
CA LEU A 324 2.69 -19.05 -172.00
C LEU A 324 1.54 -19.36 -172.98
N ALA A 325 0.29 -19.25 -172.53
CA ALA A 325 -0.88 -19.44 -173.39
C ALA A 325 -0.97 -18.38 -174.51
N GLU A 326 -0.61 -17.12 -174.23
CA GLU A 326 -0.53 -16.04 -175.21
C GLU A 326 0.58 -16.30 -176.24
N GLY A 327 1.73 -16.81 -175.79
CA GLY A 327 2.83 -17.26 -176.65
C GLY A 327 2.45 -18.42 -177.57
N ASP A 328 1.64 -19.37 -177.09
CA ASP A 328 1.12 -20.48 -177.89
C ASP A 328 0.08 -20.01 -178.93
N ARG A 329 -0.81 -19.08 -178.56
CA ARG A 329 -1.76 -18.44 -179.49
C ARG A 329 -1.07 -17.64 -180.60
N LEU A 330 0.08 -17.03 -180.30
CA LEU A 330 0.89 -16.33 -181.30
C LEU A 330 1.59 -17.31 -182.25
N ARG A 331 2.14 -18.41 -181.73
CA ARG A 331 2.74 -19.48 -182.56
C ARG A 331 1.73 -20.14 -183.50
N ASP A 332 0.50 -20.39 -183.03
CA ASP A 332 -0.55 -20.95 -183.86
C ASP A 332 -1.04 -19.98 -184.94
N ARG A 333 -1.05 -18.67 -184.67
CA ARG A 333 -1.34 -17.64 -185.68
C ARG A 333 -0.28 -17.61 -186.78
N ILE A 334 1.00 -17.69 -186.39
CA ILE A 334 2.12 -17.72 -187.35
C ILE A 334 2.01 -18.97 -188.23
N ARG A 335 1.78 -20.16 -187.66
CA ARG A 335 1.54 -21.40 -188.45
C ARG A 335 0.34 -21.29 -189.39
N LYS A 336 -0.75 -20.66 -188.96
CA LYS A 336 -1.92 -20.41 -189.83
C LYS A 336 -1.57 -19.48 -190.99
N GLN A 337 -0.76 -18.46 -190.76
CA GLN A 337 -0.31 -17.57 -191.83
C GLN A 337 0.69 -18.26 -192.77
N GLU A 338 1.60 -19.10 -192.26
CA GLU A 338 2.51 -19.90 -193.08
C GLU A 338 1.77 -20.91 -193.97
N THR A 339 0.72 -21.54 -193.45
CA THR A 339 -0.13 -22.47 -194.23
C THR A 339 -0.97 -21.76 -195.30
N GLU A 340 -1.42 -20.52 -195.05
CA GLU A 340 -2.10 -19.70 -196.08
C GLU A 340 -1.12 -19.13 -197.13
N ILE A 341 0.12 -18.80 -196.72
CA ILE A 341 1.19 -18.39 -197.65
C ILE A 341 1.61 -19.57 -198.55
N THR A 342 1.72 -20.79 -198.01
CA THR A 342 2.02 -21.97 -198.83
C THR A 342 0.86 -22.37 -199.74
N LYS A 343 -0.40 -22.25 -199.30
CA LYS A 343 -1.57 -22.44 -200.19
C LYS A 343 -1.62 -21.43 -201.33
N THR A 344 -1.31 -20.16 -201.07
CA THR A 344 -1.28 -19.12 -202.10
C THR A 344 -0.09 -19.29 -203.05
N ALA A 345 1.06 -19.75 -202.56
CA ALA A 345 2.21 -20.11 -203.39
C ALA A 345 1.94 -21.33 -204.31
N VAL A 346 1.23 -22.35 -203.82
CA VAL A 346 0.84 -23.52 -204.64
C VAL A 346 -0.13 -23.11 -205.74
N LYS A 347 -1.18 -22.31 -205.42
CA LYS A 347 -2.11 -21.76 -206.41
C LYS A 347 -1.42 -20.87 -207.43
N ALA A 348 -0.47 -20.03 -207.02
CA ALA A 348 0.31 -19.21 -207.94
C ALA A 348 1.18 -20.06 -208.90
N SER A 349 1.69 -21.21 -208.45
CA SER A 349 2.43 -22.15 -209.31
C SER A 349 1.53 -22.86 -210.33
N GLU A 350 0.27 -23.14 -209.97
CA GLU A 350 -0.74 -23.72 -210.87
C GLU A 350 -1.18 -22.71 -211.94
N TYR A 351 -1.39 -21.44 -211.58
CA TYR A 351 -1.69 -20.38 -212.54
C TYR A 351 -0.51 -20.11 -213.50
N ARG A 352 0.73 -20.21 -213.01
CA ARG A 352 1.92 -20.05 -213.87
C ARG A 352 2.07 -21.21 -214.87
N LYS A 353 1.83 -22.46 -214.45
CA LYS A 353 1.80 -23.62 -215.36
C LYS A 353 0.64 -23.57 -216.37
N ALA A 354 -0.50 -22.99 -216.00
CA ALA A 354 -1.62 -22.77 -216.92
C ALA A 354 -1.31 -21.68 -217.96
N ALA A 355 -0.62 -20.61 -217.55
CA ALA A 355 -0.18 -19.53 -218.43
C ALA A 355 0.89 -19.99 -219.44
N ASP A 356 1.87 -20.79 -219.00
CA ASP A 356 2.91 -21.32 -219.89
C ASP A 356 2.35 -22.29 -220.93
N ASN A 357 1.34 -23.10 -220.57
CA ASN A 357 0.62 -23.97 -221.51
C ASN A 357 -0.24 -23.18 -222.52
N MET A 358 -0.79 -22.02 -222.13
CA MET A 358 -1.51 -21.13 -223.05
C MET A 358 -0.56 -20.44 -224.02
N TRP A 359 0.60 -19.95 -223.54
CA TRP A 359 1.60 -19.30 -224.38
C TRP A 359 2.24 -20.26 -225.38
N ALA A 360 2.48 -21.53 -225.01
CA ALA A 360 2.94 -22.56 -225.96
C ALA A 360 1.91 -22.86 -227.06
N LYS A 361 0.61 -22.85 -226.74
CA LYS A 361 -0.47 -23.03 -227.74
C LYS A 361 -0.63 -21.81 -228.65
N LEU A 362 -0.47 -20.59 -228.13
CA LEU A 362 -0.49 -19.35 -228.91
C LEU A 362 0.73 -19.23 -229.85
N GLY A 363 1.92 -19.64 -229.41
CA GLY A 363 3.11 -19.69 -230.26
C GLY A 363 2.98 -20.63 -231.46
N THR A 364 2.22 -21.72 -231.30
CA THR A 364 1.98 -22.69 -232.39
C THR A 364 0.96 -22.16 -233.40
N ALA A 365 -0.07 -21.45 -232.95
CA ALA A 365 -1.06 -20.80 -233.81
C ALA A 365 -0.49 -19.61 -234.61
N LEU A 366 0.42 -18.83 -234.01
CA LEU A 366 1.12 -17.71 -234.67
C LEU A 366 2.06 -18.15 -235.81
N SER A 367 2.51 -19.41 -235.81
CA SER A 367 3.34 -19.96 -236.89
C SER A 367 2.58 -20.24 -238.20
N MET A 368 1.24 -20.34 -238.15
CA MET A 368 0.38 -20.60 -239.33
C MET A 368 -0.23 -19.34 -239.97
N LEU A 369 -0.01 -18.16 -239.39
CA LEU A 369 -0.50 -16.89 -239.95
C LEU A 369 0.40 -16.40 -241.08
N SER A 370 -0.25 -15.93 -242.14
CA SER A 370 0.38 -15.42 -243.37
C SER A 370 1.20 -14.15 -243.10
N LYS A 371 2.10 -13.81 -244.04
CA LYS A 371 3.08 -12.71 -243.89
C LYS A 371 2.43 -11.34 -243.65
N GLU A 372 1.21 -11.11 -244.15
CA GLU A 372 0.43 -9.88 -243.91
C GLU A 372 -0.22 -9.81 -242.51
N GLN A 373 -0.38 -10.94 -241.81
CA GLN A 373 -0.97 -10.98 -240.46
C GLN A 373 0.07 -10.93 -239.32
N ARG A 374 1.37 -11.00 -239.63
CA ARG A 374 2.45 -10.87 -238.62
C ARG A 374 2.81 -9.40 -238.32
N GLU A 375 2.67 -8.50 -239.29
CA GLU A 375 2.99 -7.08 -239.10
C GLU A 375 1.91 -6.33 -238.29
N GLU A 376 0.66 -6.81 -238.30
CA GLU A 376 -0.45 -6.18 -237.53
C GLU A 376 -0.43 -6.56 -236.03
N VAL A 377 0.16 -7.71 -235.68
CA VAL A 377 0.31 -8.18 -234.28
C VAL A 377 1.54 -7.54 -233.60
N GLU A 378 2.61 -7.22 -234.34
CA GLU A 378 3.74 -6.46 -233.78
C GLU A 378 3.38 -4.99 -233.49
N ALA A 379 2.44 -4.40 -234.24
CA ALA A 379 1.93 -3.05 -233.96
C ALA A 379 1.06 -2.94 -232.69
N THR A 380 0.58 -4.06 -232.14
CA THR A 380 -0.23 -4.11 -230.91
C THR A 380 0.55 -4.52 -229.66
N LYS A 381 1.74 -5.13 -229.80
CA LYS A 381 2.61 -5.52 -228.69
C LYS A 381 3.25 -4.34 -227.95
N GLY A 382 3.48 -3.21 -228.63
CA GLY A 382 4.05 -1.99 -228.01
C GLY A 382 3.14 -1.22 -227.05
N ARG A 383 1.89 -1.65 -226.82
CA ARG A 383 0.92 -0.95 -225.95
C ARG A 383 0.71 -1.58 -224.56
N TRP A 384 1.38 -2.68 -224.23
CA TRP A 384 1.15 -3.46 -223.00
C TRP A 384 2.40 -3.65 -222.10
N GLU A 385 3.47 -2.87 -222.31
CA GLU A 385 4.72 -2.92 -221.51
C GLU A 385 4.98 -1.67 -220.63
N GLN A 386 3.92 -0.93 -220.26
CA GLN A 386 3.85 -0.11 -219.03
C GLN A 386 2.84 -0.77 -218.08
#